data_AF-A0A2G5P3M0-F1
#
_entry.id   AF-A0A2G5P3M0-F1
#
_cell.length_a   1.000
_cell.length_b   1.000
_cell.length_c   1.000
_cell.angle_alpha   90.00
_cell.angle_beta   90.00
_cell.angle_gamma   90.00
#
_symmetry.space_group_name_H-M   'P 1'
#
loop_
_entity.id
_entity.type
_entity.pdbx_description
1 polymer ?
#
loop_
_entity_poly.entity_id
_entity_poly.type
_entity_poly.pdbx_seq_one_letter_code
_entity_poly.pdbx_strand_id
1 'polypeptide(L)' 'MKYISNMDSENSVFQFSIPGKGKFTLVLQEDEQSIQGEVEKNPELKRMLKESMEQYENGRGMTTTELLKSLSKKD' A
#
# COMPACT_ATOMS: atom_id res chain seq x y z
N MET A 1 17.55 -0.55 -20.82
CA MET A 1 17.17 0.33 -19.70
C MET A 1 15.67 0.34 -19.42
N LYS A 2 14.77 0.26 -20.42
CA LYS A 2 13.29 0.26 -20.21
C LYS A 2 12.77 -0.72 -19.14
N TYR A 3 13.37 -1.88 -18.98
CA TYR A 3 12.95 -2.89 -17.99
C TYR A 3 13.32 -2.50 -16.55
N ILE A 4 14.41 -1.75 -16.36
CA ILE A 4 14.84 -1.28 -15.04
C ILE A 4 14.02 -0.06 -14.63
N SER A 5 13.71 0.83 -15.59
CA SER A 5 12.93 2.05 -15.33
C SER A 5 11.46 1.81 -14.99
N ASN A 6 10.96 0.59 -15.27
CA ASN A 6 9.57 0.21 -15.04
C ASN A 6 9.43 -0.82 -13.91
N MET A 7 10.46 -0.99 -13.08
CA MET A 7 10.37 -1.88 -11.93
C MET A 7 9.51 -1.23 -10.83
N ASP A 8 8.68 -2.05 -10.18
CA ASP A 8 7.81 -1.72 -9.06
C ASP A 8 7.71 -2.92 -8.10
N SER A 9 6.87 -2.81 -7.08
CA SER A 9 6.61 -3.89 -6.11
C SER A 9 6.12 -5.20 -6.74
N GLU A 10 5.40 -5.15 -7.86
CA GLU A 10 4.82 -6.35 -8.51
C GLU A 10 5.84 -7.09 -9.38
N ASN A 11 6.86 -6.39 -9.90
CA ASN A 11 7.89 -6.96 -10.77
C ASN A 11 9.32 -6.73 -10.23
N SER A 12 9.44 -6.68 -8.90
CA SER A 12 10.63 -6.30 -8.13
C SER A 12 11.87 -7.18 -8.33
N VAL A 13 11.77 -8.32 -9.01
CA VAL A 13 12.91 -9.21 -9.29
C VAL A 13 13.08 -9.42 -10.79
N PHE A 14 14.25 -9.06 -11.31
CA PHE A 14 14.60 -9.20 -12.71
C PHE A 14 15.93 -9.95 -12.89
N GLN A 15 15.97 -10.96 -13.76
CA GLN A 15 17.17 -11.74 -14.06
C GLN A 15 17.60 -11.57 -15.51
N PHE A 16 18.90 -11.38 -15.74
CA PHE A 16 19.48 -11.28 -17.08
C PHE A 16 20.87 -11.90 -17.15
N SER A 17 21.27 -12.30 -18.36
CA SER A 17 22.59 -12.92 -18.60
C SER A 17 23.43 -12.05 -19.50
N ILE A 18 24.70 -11.88 -19.15
CA ILE A 18 25.70 -11.22 -19.98
C ILE A 18 26.65 -12.31 -20.53
N PRO A 19 26.75 -12.48 -21.86
CA PRO A 19 27.68 -13.43 -22.46
C PRO A 19 29.11 -13.24 -21.93
N GLY A 20 29.74 -14.33 -21.50
CA GLY A 20 31.09 -14.31 -20.93
C GLY A 20 31.20 -13.73 -19.51
N LYS A 21 30.12 -13.22 -18.91
CA LYS A 21 30.12 -12.70 -17.52
C LYS A 21 29.14 -13.40 -16.59
N GLY A 22 28.22 -14.20 -17.12
CA GLY A 22 27.29 -15.02 -16.34
C GLY A 22 25.92 -14.39 -16.16
N LYS A 23 25.18 -14.89 -15.16
CA LYS A 23 23.80 -14.51 -14.87
C LYS A 23 23.76 -13.56 -13.66
N PHE A 24 22.97 -12.50 -13.78
CA PHE A 24 22.78 -11.46 -12.78
C PHE A 24 21.31 -11.41 -12.37
N THR A 25 21.08 -11.05 -11.11
CA THR A 25 19.74 -10.77 -10.57
C THR A 25 19.75 -9.34 -10.05
N LEU A 26 18.78 -8.55 -10.50
CA LEU A 26 18.48 -7.22 -10.01
C LEU A 26 17.24 -7.31 -9.13
N VAL A 27 17.31 -6.77 -7.92
CA VAL A 27 16.20 -6.71 -6.98
C VAL A 27 15.91 -5.24 -6.69
N LEU A 28 14.66 -4.83 -6.88
CA LEU A 28 14.19 -3.51 -6.50
C LEU A 28 13.94 -3.50 -4.99
N GLN A 29 14.59 -2.56 -4.31
CA GLN A 29 14.31 -2.23 -2.93
C GLN A 29 13.65 -0.85 -2.93
N GLU A 30 12.32 -0.82 -2.81
CA GLU A 30 11.61 0.44 -2.62
C GLU A 30 11.77 0.89 -1.17
N ASP A 31 11.95 2.20 -0.97
CA ASP A 31 11.73 2.81 0.34
C ASP A 31 10.24 2.69 0.70
N GLU A 32 9.92 2.67 1.99
CA GLU A 32 8.53 2.66 2.45
C GLU A 32 7.75 3.81 1.77
N GLN A 33 6.74 3.44 0.96
CA GLN A 33 5.88 4.45 0.35
C GLN A 33 5.17 5.19 1.47
N SER A 34 5.32 6.52 1.51
CA SER A 34 4.57 7.32 2.47
C SER A 34 3.07 7.10 2.26
N ILE A 35 2.28 7.15 3.33
CA ILE A 35 0.81 7.12 3.28
C ILE A 35 0.30 8.15 2.26
N GLN A 36 0.93 9.33 2.19
CA GLN A 36 0.59 10.36 1.22
C GLN A 36 0.76 9.87 -0.24
N GLY A 37 1.87 9.20 -0.54
CA GLY A 37 2.12 8.64 -1.87
C GLY A 37 1.10 7.56 -2.27
N GLU A 38 0.68 6.72 -1.32
CA GLU A 38 -0.38 5.74 -1.55
C GLU A 38 -1.74 6.38 -1.78
N VAL A 39 -2.06 7.44 -1.01
CA VAL A 39 -3.30 8.23 -1.14
C VAL A 39 -3.38 8.96 -2.48
N GLU A 40 -2.26 9.45 -3.00
CA GLU A 40 -2.21 10.10 -4.31
C GLU A 40 -2.43 9.11 -5.46
N LYS A 41 -1.96 7.86 -5.31
CA LYS A 41 -2.14 6.79 -6.30
C LYS A 41 -3.54 6.16 -6.27
N ASN A 42 -4.26 6.25 -5.15
CA ASN A 42 -5.56 5.61 -4.97
C ASN A 42 -6.66 6.61 -4.55
N PRO A 43 -7.51 7.08 -5.52
CA PRO A 43 -8.60 8.01 -5.24
C PRO A 43 -9.64 7.50 -4.24
N GLU A 44 -9.88 6.19 -4.20
CA GLU A 44 -10.82 5.56 -3.26
C GLU A 44 -10.28 5.62 -1.84
N LEU A 45 -9.00 5.31 -1.66
CA LEU A 45 -8.32 5.43 -0.37
C LEU A 45 -8.34 6.88 0.14
N LYS A 46 -8.08 7.84 -0.76
CA LYS A 46 -8.18 9.27 -0.43
C LYS A 46 -9.56 9.65 0.08
N ARG A 47 -10.62 9.17 -0.58
CA ARG A 47 -12.01 9.40 -0.16
C ARG A 47 -12.28 8.79 1.22
N MET A 48 -11.93 7.51 1.41
CA MET A 48 -12.15 6.81 2.68
C MET A 48 -11.48 7.52 3.85
N LEU A 49 -10.23 7.97 3.70
CA LEU A 49 -9.52 8.70 4.75
C LEU A 49 -10.18 10.04 5.05
N LYS A 50 -10.59 10.79 4.02
CA LYS A 50 -11.29 12.06 4.19
C LYS A 50 -12.59 11.88 4.97
N GLU A 51 -13.42 10.92 4.55
CA GLU A 51 -14.69 10.62 5.21
C GLU A 51 -14.46 10.15 6.66
N SER A 52 -13.45 9.31 6.90
CA SER A 52 -13.09 8.86 8.24
C SER A 52 -12.67 10.01 9.16
N MET A 53 -11.88 10.97 8.67
CA MET A 53 -11.49 12.16 9.42
C MET A 53 -12.72 13.04 9.73
N GLU A 54 -13.60 13.26 8.75
CA GLU A 54 -14.84 14.01 8.95
C GLU A 54 -15.76 13.32 9.99
N GLN A 55 -15.91 12.00 9.98
CA GLN A 55 -16.68 11.29 11.00
C GLN A 55 -16.06 11.46 12.40
N TYR A 56 -14.73 11.40 12.51
CA TYR A 56 -14.03 11.59 13.78
C TYR A 56 -14.23 13.00 14.34
N GLU A 57 -14.03 14.03 13.53
CA GLU A 57 -14.24 15.44 13.92
C GLU A 57 -15.68 15.73 14.35
N ASN A 58 -16.65 15.07 13.72
CA ASN A 58 -18.06 15.18 14.08
C ASN A 58 -18.46 14.31 15.29
N GLY A 59 -17.51 13.68 15.97
CA GLY A 59 -17.77 12.85 17.15
C GLY A 59 -18.51 11.54 16.85
N ARG A 60 -18.52 11.10 15.59
CA ARG A 60 -19.18 9.86 15.11
C ARG A 60 -18.21 8.68 15.10
N GLY A 61 -17.10 8.78 15.82
CA GLY A 61 -16.18 7.67 16.03
C GLY A 61 -16.82 6.56 16.87
N MET A 62 -16.32 5.34 16.70
CA MET A 62 -16.70 4.19 17.53
C MET A 62 -15.51 3.79 18.38
N THR A 63 -15.73 3.60 19.68
CA THR A 63 -14.68 3.06 20.56
C THR A 63 -14.43 1.59 20.23
N THR A 64 -13.23 1.10 20.58
CA THR A 64 -12.90 -0.32 20.42
C THR A 64 -13.90 -1.23 21.14
N THR A 65 -14.38 -0.83 22.33
CA THR A 65 -15.39 -1.58 23.08
C THR A 65 -16.73 -1.64 22.35
N GLU A 66 -17.19 -0.53 21.78
CA GLU A 66 -18.42 -0.50 20.99
C GLU A 66 -18.30 -1.36 19.73
N LEU A 67 -17.16 -1.29 19.04
CA LEU A 67 -16.87 -2.11 17.87
C LEU A 67 -16.89 -3.61 18.21
N LEU A 68 -16.24 -4.01 19.30
CA LEU A 68 -16.24 -5.40 19.74
C LEU A 68 -17.66 -5.89 20.09
N LYS A 69 -18.50 -5.02 20.68
CA LYS A 69 -19.92 -5.32 20.94
C LYS A 69 -20.76 -5.41 19.66
N SER A 70 -20.47 -4.62 18.64
CA SER A 70 -21.23 -4.68 17.37
C SER A 70 -20.86 -5.89 16.51
N LEU A 71 -19.61 -6.37 16.62
CA LEU A 71 -19.11 -7.56 15.94
C LEU A 71 -19.40 -8.86 16.70
N SER A 72 -19.72 -8.77 17.99
CA SER A 72 -20.27 -9.89 18.76
C SER A 72 -21.58 -10.31 18.12
N LYS A 73 -21.69 -11.57 17.65
CA LYS A 73 -22.99 -12.14 17.27
C LYS A 73 -23.97 -11.91 18.41
N LYS A 74 -25.16 -11.40 18.09
CA LYS A 74 -26.33 -11.66 18.93
C LYS A 74 -26.67 -13.11 18.65
N ASP A 75 -26.44 -13.97 19.63
CA ASP A 75 -27.06 -15.30 19.66
C ASP A 75 -28.59 -15.16 19.53
#